data_AF-A0A8H7NIL2-F1
#
_entry.id   AF-A0A8H7NIL2-F1
#
_cell.length_a   1.000
_cell.length_b   1.000
_cell.length_c   1.000
_cell.angle_alpha   90.00
_cell.angle_beta   90.00
_cell.angle_gamma   90.00
#
_symmetry.space_group_name_H-M   'P 1'
#
loop_
_entity.id
_entity.type
_entity.pdbx_description
1 polymer ?
#
loop_
_entity_poly.entity_id
_entity_poly.type
_entity_poly.pdbx_seq_one_letter_code
_entity_poly.pdbx_strand_id
1 'polypeptide(L)'
;MWIFDGKALAWAPTYVKYLKFKVDLDEEKRAAGEKPRPGSVFEVIIKPTTEINLAIIAAYLESRVQFNNVVVEAMSFLDHLLRQGASERLLSIKRNFYDTQAKGSHLSDGGVVEVHKGLYASIRFSQDLSSGGIGLSLNVDVANTAFWVGDQRLSDMLPRFLANCDSQWRGLTPARLVDVLRPKKRPGANNNWHSSDAFKHLRKLRRLKFTVKHRGRPEGVADMVYNFRDVMFEEKYGADGANSRNVKFDFNGKETSVLDYYVQKYQQHLRAPGLPLIDAGTGGAIPMEMAYIVPMQRYPFKLNSDQTANMIKIAVTRPNERRKAIEDKTKMLRLDEDPYLKHYGITFEEKFSTTKAKVIPPPIVKFRAGGTAKPQFSGRWRIDNLKFWTPNKIPLQSWGIVAMGDCCDKETLVSFTQTFKMTFKRHGGLVESDPVIVPLGLCRTKEGPEMRISPSVGLMALPWSSEPMR
;
A
#
# COMPACT_ATOMS: atom_id res chain seq x y z
N MET A 1 31.98 1.48 -15.06
CA MET A 1 30.78 2.25 -14.67
C MET A 1 30.28 1.71 -13.35
N TRP A 2 30.06 2.55 -12.34
CA TRP A 2 29.59 2.11 -11.02
C TRP A 2 28.07 1.94 -11.06
N ILE A 3 27.55 0.98 -10.30
CA ILE A 3 26.11 0.83 -10.06
C ILE A 3 25.86 0.89 -8.55
N PHE A 4 24.71 1.42 -8.13
CA PHE A 4 24.39 1.66 -6.72
C PHE A 4 22.97 1.20 -6.40
N ASP A 5 22.79 0.52 -5.26
CA ASP A 5 21.48 -0.01 -4.83
C ASP A 5 20.52 1.04 -4.27
N GLY A 6 20.95 2.31 -4.19
CA GLY A 6 20.18 3.40 -3.61
C GLY A 6 20.25 3.47 -2.08
N LYS A 7 21.05 2.63 -1.42
CA LYS A 7 21.18 2.58 0.03
C LYS A 7 22.62 2.55 0.52
N ALA A 8 23.34 1.46 0.30
CA ALA A 8 24.67 1.24 0.90
C ALA A 8 25.58 0.32 0.07
N LEU A 9 25.07 -0.37 -0.95
CA LEU A 9 25.85 -1.27 -1.80
C LEU A 9 26.11 -0.60 -3.14
N ALA A 10 27.39 -0.45 -3.47
CA ALA A 10 27.84 -0.03 -4.79
C ALA A 10 28.71 -1.13 -5.40
N TRP A 11 28.63 -1.29 -6.72
CA TRP A 11 29.40 -2.27 -7.47
C TRP A 11 30.27 -1.55 -8.50
N ALA A 12 31.52 -1.99 -8.60
CA ALA A 12 32.49 -1.47 -9.55
C ALA A 12 33.20 -2.64 -10.24
N PRO A 13 33.58 -2.50 -11.52
CA PRO A 13 34.37 -3.51 -12.22
C PRO A 13 35.84 -3.53 -11.79
N THR A 14 36.27 -2.54 -10.99
CA THR A 14 37.64 -2.38 -10.53
C THR A 14 37.71 -2.43 -9.01
N TYR A 15 38.77 -3.02 -8.48
CA TYR A 15 39.03 -3.02 -7.05
C TYR A 15 39.29 -1.60 -6.53
N VAL A 16 38.66 -1.26 -5.41
CA VAL A 16 38.82 0.03 -4.73
C VAL A 16 39.16 -0.21 -3.27
N LYS A 17 40.37 0.19 -2.86
CA LYS A 17 40.89 -0.12 -1.52
C LYS A 17 40.16 0.63 -0.40
N TYR A 18 40.01 1.95 -0.54
CA TYR A 18 39.31 2.82 0.39
C TYR A 18 39.20 4.20 -0.25
N LEU A 19 38.01 4.79 -0.27
CA LEU A 19 37.82 6.18 -0.68
C LEU A 19 36.99 6.90 0.37
N LYS A 20 37.40 8.13 0.68
CA LYS A 20 36.69 9.03 1.57
C LYS A 20 36.70 10.42 0.97
N PHE A 21 35.54 10.97 0.71
CA PHE A 21 35.38 12.31 0.15
C PHE A 21 34.10 12.95 0.65
N LYS A 22 33.99 14.27 0.51
CA LYS A 22 32.78 15.02 0.84
C LYS A 22 32.05 15.35 -0.45
N VAL A 23 30.74 15.19 -0.44
CA VAL A 23 29.84 15.56 -1.54
C VAL A 23 28.89 16.61 -1.02
N ASP A 24 28.84 17.75 -1.68
CA ASP A 24 27.87 18.79 -1.39
C ASP A 24 26.74 18.72 -2.41
N LEU A 25 25.56 18.28 -1.98
CA LEU A 25 24.43 18.06 -2.88
C LEU A 25 23.86 19.36 -3.47
N ASP A 26 24.24 20.50 -2.89
CA ASP A 26 23.80 21.82 -3.33
C ASP A 26 24.87 22.56 -4.14
N GLU A 27 26.05 21.97 -4.39
CA GLU A 27 27.18 22.63 -5.07
C GLU A 27 26.78 23.29 -6.39
N GLU A 28 26.13 22.54 -7.28
CA GLU A 28 25.72 23.03 -8.60
C GLU A 28 24.58 24.07 -8.55
N LYS A 29 23.79 24.08 -7.47
CA LYS A 29 22.65 24.99 -7.31
C LYS A 29 23.01 26.27 -6.57
N ARG A 30 24.23 26.37 -6.06
CA ARG A 30 24.67 27.48 -5.21
C ARG A 30 25.24 28.60 -6.06
N ALA A 31 24.90 29.84 -5.70
CA ALA A 31 25.54 30.99 -6.31
C ALA A 31 27.04 31.03 -5.97
N ALA A 32 27.85 31.55 -6.88
CA ALA A 32 29.30 31.63 -6.69
C ALA A 32 29.64 32.43 -5.41
N GLY A 33 30.39 31.82 -4.49
CA GLY A 33 30.85 32.44 -3.23
C GLY A 33 29.95 32.19 -2.01
N GLU A 34 28.79 31.54 -2.16
CA GLU A 34 27.91 31.21 -1.02
C GLU A 34 28.45 30.00 -0.22
N LYS A 35 28.27 30.01 1.11
CA LYS A 35 28.68 28.89 1.96
C LYS A 35 27.69 27.72 1.84
N PRO A 36 28.16 26.46 1.95
CA PRO A 36 27.28 25.30 2.06
C PRO A 36 26.26 25.47 3.18
N ARG A 37 25.01 25.08 2.94
CA ARG A 37 23.98 25.08 3.98
C ARG A 37 24.29 23.99 5.02
N PRO A 38 23.98 24.20 6.30
CA PRO A 38 24.13 23.15 7.31
C PRO A 38 23.40 21.87 6.90
N GLY A 39 24.14 20.78 6.72
CA GLY A 39 23.60 19.48 6.29
C GLY A 39 23.53 19.24 4.78
N SER A 40 24.02 20.16 3.91
CA SER A 40 24.12 19.92 2.47
C SER A 40 25.34 19.08 2.08
N VAL A 41 26.36 19.07 2.95
CA VAL A 41 27.61 18.32 2.76
C VAL A 41 27.52 16.97 3.46
N PHE A 42 27.68 15.91 2.67
CA PHE A 42 27.69 14.53 3.13
C PHE A 42 29.11 13.97 3.02
N GLU A 43 29.54 13.25 4.05
CA GLU A 43 30.78 12.47 3.98
C GLU A 43 30.48 11.10 3.39
N VAL A 44 31.06 10.81 2.23
CA VAL A 44 30.91 9.54 1.53
C VAL A 44 32.15 8.70 1.76
N ILE A 45 31.93 7.47 2.23
CA ILE A 45 32.99 6.50 2.50
C ILE A 45 32.69 5.24 1.68
N ILE A 46 33.63 4.86 0.83
CA ILE A 46 33.57 3.64 0.02
C ILE A 46 34.64 2.68 0.55
N LYS A 47 34.20 1.48 0.95
CA LYS A 47 35.04 0.40 1.44
C LYS A 47 34.75 -0.88 0.63
N PRO A 48 35.78 -1.64 0.22
CA PRO A 48 35.57 -2.93 -0.42
C PRO A 48 34.98 -3.90 0.60
N THR A 49 33.96 -4.64 0.19
CA THR A 49 33.31 -5.65 1.03
C THR A 49 33.51 -7.06 0.49
N THR A 50 33.24 -7.26 -0.80
CA THR A 50 33.26 -8.58 -1.43
C THR A 50 33.67 -8.45 -2.90
N GLU A 51 34.45 -9.41 -3.39
CA GLU A 51 34.70 -9.60 -4.83
C GLU A 51 33.79 -10.71 -5.36
N ILE A 52 33.05 -10.43 -6.44
CA ILE A 52 32.11 -11.39 -7.03
C ILE A 52 32.66 -11.88 -8.36
N ASN A 53 32.88 -13.19 -8.45
CA ASN A 53 33.14 -13.86 -9.72
C ASN A 53 31.83 -14.40 -10.32
N LEU A 54 31.37 -13.78 -11.41
CA LEU A 54 30.12 -14.17 -12.09
C LEU A 54 30.17 -15.58 -12.71
N ALA A 55 31.35 -16.19 -12.88
CA ALA A 55 31.47 -17.58 -13.33
C ALA A 55 30.79 -18.57 -12.38
N ILE A 56 30.55 -18.18 -11.13
CA ILE A 56 29.80 -18.99 -10.15
C ILE A 56 28.36 -19.30 -10.62
N ILE A 57 27.76 -18.40 -11.41
CA ILE A 57 26.40 -18.57 -11.95
C ILE A 57 26.41 -19.73 -12.95
N ALA A 58 27.37 -19.75 -13.88
CA ALA A 58 27.54 -20.84 -14.83
C ALA A 58 27.83 -22.18 -14.13
N ALA A 59 28.76 -22.17 -13.17
CA ALA A 59 29.09 -23.36 -12.39
C ALA A 59 27.87 -23.93 -11.63
N TYR A 60 26.99 -23.07 -11.10
CA TYR A 60 25.75 -23.50 -10.44
C TYR A 60 24.77 -24.10 -11.44
N LEU A 61 24.57 -23.43 -12.58
CA LEU A 61 23.67 -23.86 -13.66
C LEU A 61 24.06 -25.21 -14.26
N GLU A 62 25.36 -25.49 -14.35
CA GLU A 62 25.91 -26.77 -14.80
C GLU A 62 26.00 -27.82 -13.68
N SER A 63 25.42 -27.53 -12.50
CA SER A 63 25.44 -28.41 -11.33
C SER A 63 26.84 -28.78 -10.82
N ARG A 64 27.86 -27.96 -11.09
CA ARG A 64 29.23 -28.13 -10.56
C ARG A 64 29.35 -27.63 -9.12
N VAL A 65 28.49 -26.70 -8.72
CA VAL A 65 28.41 -26.19 -7.34
C VAL A 65 26.97 -26.19 -6.85
N GLN A 66 26.80 -26.32 -5.54
CA GLN A 66 25.48 -26.17 -4.91
C GLN A 66 25.12 -24.69 -4.77
N PHE A 67 23.81 -24.42 -4.63
CA PHE A 67 23.32 -23.08 -4.34
C PHE A 67 23.87 -22.59 -2.99
N ASN A 68 24.55 -21.45 -2.99
CA ASN A 68 25.20 -20.89 -1.82
C ASN A 68 25.15 -19.35 -1.83
N ASN A 69 25.72 -18.72 -0.79
CA ASN A 69 25.68 -17.26 -0.65
C ASN A 69 26.38 -16.52 -1.80
N VAL A 70 27.46 -17.08 -2.37
CA VAL A 70 28.18 -16.45 -3.50
C VAL A 70 27.29 -16.39 -4.75
N VAL A 71 26.48 -17.43 -4.99
CA VAL A 71 25.46 -17.43 -6.05
C VAL A 71 24.39 -16.36 -5.80
N VAL A 72 23.93 -16.21 -4.55
CA VAL A 72 22.94 -15.19 -4.16
C VAL A 72 23.47 -13.77 -4.38
N GLU A 73 24.73 -13.54 -4.02
CA GLU A 73 25.40 -12.25 -4.19
C GLU A 73 25.56 -11.92 -5.68
N ALA A 74 25.98 -12.89 -6.50
CA ALA A 74 26.08 -12.72 -7.96
C ALA A 74 24.72 -12.40 -8.59
N MET A 75 23.65 -13.08 -8.18
CA MET A 75 22.29 -12.77 -8.62
C MET A 75 21.80 -11.40 -8.12
N SER A 76 22.25 -10.97 -6.94
CA SER A 76 21.93 -9.64 -6.41
C SER A 76 22.62 -8.53 -7.20
N PHE A 77 23.86 -8.74 -7.64
CA PHE A 77 24.53 -7.86 -8.59
C PHE A 77 23.72 -7.71 -9.89
N LEU A 78 23.32 -8.82 -10.53
CA LEU A 78 22.55 -8.80 -11.77
C LEU A 78 21.21 -8.05 -11.61
N ASP A 79 20.54 -8.24 -10.47
CA ASP A 79 19.29 -7.58 -10.14
C ASP A 79 19.46 -6.07 -9.87
N HIS A 80 20.60 -5.63 -9.30
CA HIS A 80 20.95 -4.20 -9.22
C HIS A 80 21.31 -3.61 -10.58
N LEU A 81 22.04 -4.36 -11.40
CA LEU A 81 22.43 -3.94 -12.74
C LEU A 81 21.19 -3.71 -13.63
N LEU A 82 20.23 -4.64 -13.62
CA LEU A 82 18.93 -4.47 -14.32
C LEU A 82 18.19 -3.19 -13.89
N ARG A 83 18.36 -2.77 -12.63
CA ARG A 83 17.64 -1.63 -12.06
C ARG A 83 18.27 -0.29 -12.36
N GLN A 84 19.59 -0.23 -12.52
CA GLN A 84 20.34 1.02 -12.48
C GLN A 84 19.79 2.04 -13.47
N GLY A 85 19.84 1.77 -14.78
CA GLY A 85 19.43 2.74 -15.79
C GLY A 85 17.92 3.03 -15.77
N ALA A 86 17.09 2.06 -15.38
CA ALA A 86 15.65 2.29 -15.19
C ALA A 86 15.35 3.22 -14.02
N SER A 87 16.10 3.12 -12.91
CA SER A 87 15.88 3.91 -11.69
C SER A 87 16.18 5.40 -11.82
N GLU A 88 16.96 5.78 -12.83
CA GLU A 88 17.28 7.19 -13.13
C GLU A 88 16.12 7.92 -13.82
N ARG A 89 15.20 7.17 -14.46
CA ARG A 89 14.09 7.73 -15.24
C ARG A 89 12.71 7.38 -14.68
N LEU A 90 12.63 6.31 -13.89
CA LEU A 90 11.39 5.77 -13.36
C LEU A 90 11.45 5.77 -11.83
N LEU A 91 10.28 5.85 -11.19
CA LEU A 91 10.20 5.55 -9.77
C LEU A 91 10.44 4.05 -9.56
N SER A 92 11.57 3.70 -8.95
CA SER A 92 11.88 2.33 -8.56
C SER A 92 11.47 2.08 -7.10
N ILE A 93 10.63 1.07 -6.87
CA ILE A 93 10.29 0.55 -5.55
C ILE A 93 10.68 -0.93 -5.52
N LYS A 94 11.88 -1.20 -5.01
CA LYS A 94 12.50 -2.54 -5.06
C LYS A 94 12.61 -3.02 -6.52
N ARG A 95 11.83 -4.03 -6.91
CA ARG A 95 11.80 -4.61 -8.26
C ARG A 95 10.66 -4.09 -9.14
N ASN A 96 9.90 -3.12 -8.63
CA ASN A 96 8.81 -2.50 -9.37
C ASN A 96 9.24 -1.14 -9.90
N PHE A 97 8.85 -0.83 -11.13
CA PHE A 97 9.14 0.44 -11.78
C PHE A 97 7.82 1.10 -12.19
N TYR A 98 7.72 2.40 -11.96
CA TYR A 98 6.53 3.19 -12.29
C TYR A 98 6.96 4.43 -13.07
N ASP A 99 6.28 4.69 -14.18
CA ASP A 99 6.38 5.96 -14.89
C ASP A 99 5.71 7.04 -14.04
N THR A 100 6.46 8.06 -13.64
CA THR A 100 5.98 9.15 -12.79
C THR A 100 5.08 10.13 -13.53
N GLN A 101 5.07 10.10 -14.87
CA GLN A 101 4.21 10.93 -15.71
C GLN A 101 2.89 10.24 -16.06
N ALA A 102 2.80 8.92 -15.83
CA ALA A 102 1.58 8.17 -16.07
C ALA A 102 0.48 8.58 -15.09
N LYS A 103 -0.76 8.68 -15.57
CA LYS A 103 -1.91 8.98 -14.73
C LYS A 103 -2.32 7.76 -13.91
N GLY A 104 -2.51 7.95 -12.61
CA GLY A 104 -3.10 6.96 -11.71
C GLY A 104 -4.61 6.82 -11.92
N SER A 105 -5.17 5.74 -11.40
CA SER A 105 -6.63 5.54 -11.31
C SER A 105 -7.07 5.63 -9.85
N HIS A 106 -8.04 6.50 -9.54
CA HIS A 106 -8.54 6.62 -8.16
C HIS A 106 -9.20 5.33 -7.66
N LEU A 107 -8.97 4.99 -6.39
CA LEU A 107 -9.55 3.78 -5.76
C LEU A 107 -10.85 4.04 -4.99
N SER A 108 -11.20 5.30 -4.79
CA SER A 108 -12.44 5.70 -4.12
C SER A 108 -12.89 7.06 -4.61
N ASP A 109 -14.19 7.32 -4.46
CA ASP A 109 -14.75 8.65 -4.71
C ASP A 109 -14.03 9.67 -3.82
N GLY A 110 -13.61 10.78 -4.44
CA GLY A 110 -12.86 11.82 -3.77
C GLY A 110 -11.33 11.63 -3.69
N GLY A 111 -10.70 10.65 -4.33
CA GLY A 111 -9.27 10.77 -4.72
C GLY A 111 -8.26 11.05 -3.58
N VAL A 112 -8.26 10.25 -2.52
CA VAL A 112 -7.15 10.25 -1.53
C VAL A 112 -6.07 9.23 -1.93
N VAL A 113 -6.51 8.11 -2.49
CA VAL A 113 -5.65 6.99 -2.88
C VAL A 113 -5.91 6.66 -4.35
N GLU A 114 -4.85 6.47 -5.09
CA GLU A 114 -4.86 6.03 -6.49
C GLU A 114 -3.99 4.80 -6.67
N VAL A 115 -4.24 4.06 -7.74
CA VAL A 115 -3.38 2.96 -8.18
C VAL A 115 -2.62 3.38 -9.42
N HIS A 116 -1.32 3.11 -9.40
CA HIS A 116 -0.46 3.18 -10.57
C HIS A 116 -0.10 1.78 -11.04
N LYS A 117 -0.18 1.59 -12.36
CA LYS A 117 0.24 0.35 -13.02
C LYS A 117 1.71 0.48 -13.41
N GLY A 118 2.59 -0.23 -12.72
CA GLY A 118 4.00 -0.37 -13.04
C GLY A 118 4.34 -1.72 -13.65
N LEU A 119 5.63 -2.04 -13.65
CA LEU A 119 6.19 -3.32 -14.08
C LEU A 119 7.07 -3.87 -12.96
N TYR A 120 6.89 -5.14 -12.63
CA TYR A 120 7.87 -5.92 -11.88
C TYR A 120 8.91 -6.46 -12.85
N ALA A 121 10.21 -6.37 -12.52
CA ALA A 121 11.25 -7.06 -13.28
C ALA A 121 12.30 -7.69 -12.35
N SER A 122 12.75 -8.90 -12.69
CA SER A 122 13.83 -9.60 -11.97
C SER A 122 14.51 -10.61 -12.87
N ILE A 123 15.82 -10.81 -12.69
CA ILE A 123 16.54 -11.90 -13.34
C ILE A 123 16.40 -13.17 -12.48
N ARG A 124 16.10 -14.30 -13.12
CA ARG A 124 15.85 -15.59 -12.47
C ARG A 124 16.61 -16.69 -13.18
N PHE A 125 16.98 -17.73 -12.43
CA PHE A 125 17.42 -18.98 -13.03
C PHE A 125 16.30 -19.63 -13.84
N SER A 126 16.67 -20.22 -14.96
CA SER A 126 15.79 -20.95 -15.87
C SER A 126 16.46 -22.26 -16.30
N GLN A 127 15.66 -23.21 -16.81
CA GLN A 127 16.15 -24.49 -17.34
C GLN A 127 16.31 -24.45 -18.88
N ASP A 128 16.39 -23.24 -19.45
CA ASP A 128 16.44 -23.04 -20.90
C ASP A 128 17.78 -23.45 -21.53
N LEU A 129 18.79 -23.83 -20.74
CA LEU A 129 20.04 -24.45 -21.21
C LEU A 129 19.77 -25.61 -22.17
N SER A 130 18.76 -26.43 -21.86
CA SER A 130 18.33 -27.57 -22.70
C SER A 130 17.76 -27.15 -24.05
N SER A 131 17.39 -25.88 -24.19
CA SER A 131 16.79 -25.27 -25.39
C SER A 131 17.71 -24.22 -26.03
N GLY A 132 19.00 -24.20 -25.66
CA GLY A 132 20.01 -23.28 -26.21
C GLY A 132 20.10 -21.92 -25.50
N GLY A 133 19.39 -21.72 -24.38
CA GLY A 133 19.52 -20.54 -23.53
C GLY A 133 20.75 -20.58 -22.62
N ILE A 134 20.90 -19.56 -21.77
CA ILE A 134 22.05 -19.39 -20.86
C ILE A 134 21.72 -19.74 -19.39
N GLY A 135 20.53 -20.29 -19.12
CA GLY A 135 20.04 -20.62 -17.78
C GLY A 135 19.58 -19.41 -16.96
N LEU A 136 19.37 -18.27 -17.60
CA LEU A 136 18.83 -17.06 -16.99
C LEU A 136 17.69 -16.50 -17.82
N SER A 137 16.65 -16.00 -17.14
CA SER A 137 15.52 -15.33 -17.79
C SER A 137 15.14 -14.04 -17.07
N LEU A 138 14.69 -13.07 -17.86
CA LEU A 138 14.04 -11.87 -17.35
C LEU A 138 12.57 -12.19 -17.03
N ASN A 139 12.25 -12.25 -15.74
CA ASN A 139 10.88 -12.39 -15.27
C ASN A 139 10.24 -11.01 -15.10
N VAL A 140 9.23 -10.72 -15.90
CA VAL A 140 8.47 -9.47 -15.91
C VAL A 140 6.97 -9.70 -15.75
N ASP A 141 6.31 -8.82 -15.01
CA ASP A 141 4.85 -8.84 -14.83
C ASP A 141 4.31 -7.44 -14.53
N VAL A 142 3.01 -7.22 -14.76
CA VAL A 142 2.36 -5.96 -14.38
C VAL A 142 2.28 -5.85 -12.86
N ALA A 143 2.78 -4.74 -12.32
CA ALA A 143 2.65 -4.42 -10.90
C ALA A 143 1.55 -3.37 -10.69
N ASN A 144 0.67 -3.56 -9.72
CA ASN A 144 -0.31 -2.55 -9.30
C ASN A 144 0.02 -2.10 -7.89
N THR A 145 0.12 -0.80 -7.63
CA THR A 145 0.45 -0.30 -6.28
C THR A 145 -0.32 0.97 -5.98
N ALA A 146 -0.76 1.07 -4.72
CA ALA A 146 -1.49 2.22 -4.22
C ALA A 146 -0.51 3.36 -3.85
N PHE A 147 -0.86 4.57 -4.25
CA PHE A 147 -0.17 5.82 -3.99
C PHE A 147 -1.16 6.83 -3.41
N TRP A 148 -0.64 7.80 -2.66
CA TRP A 148 -1.38 9.01 -2.34
C TRP A 148 -1.64 9.78 -3.63
N VAL A 149 -2.85 10.26 -3.81
CA VAL A 149 -3.15 11.20 -4.90
C VAL A 149 -2.36 12.48 -4.64
N GLY A 150 -1.47 12.83 -5.57
CA GLY A 150 -0.62 14.02 -5.50
C GLY A 150 -1.34 15.31 -5.88
N ASP A 151 -0.60 16.41 -5.76
CA ASP A 151 -0.97 17.77 -6.20
C ASP A 151 -2.29 18.32 -5.64
N GLN A 152 -2.86 17.64 -4.64
CA GLN A 152 -4.00 18.12 -3.88
C GLN A 152 -3.55 18.87 -2.63
N ARG A 153 -4.30 19.93 -2.32
CA ARG A 153 -4.15 20.67 -1.07
C ARG A 153 -4.59 19.79 0.11
N LEU A 154 -3.76 19.72 1.14
CA LEU A 154 -4.02 18.85 2.28
C LEU A 154 -5.35 19.18 2.97
N SER A 155 -5.66 20.46 3.19
CA SER A 155 -6.95 20.87 3.80
C SER A 155 -8.17 20.29 3.09
N ASP A 156 -8.12 20.19 1.76
CA ASP A 156 -9.22 19.72 0.92
C ASP A 156 -9.26 18.19 0.89
N MET A 157 -8.12 17.53 1.10
CA MET A 157 -7.99 16.07 1.22
C MET A 157 -8.56 15.57 2.57
N LEU A 158 -8.39 16.34 3.65
CA LEU A 158 -8.64 15.87 5.02
C LEU A 158 -10.03 15.29 5.29
N PRO A 159 -11.15 15.90 4.85
CA PRO A 159 -12.47 15.32 5.12
C PRO A 159 -12.62 13.92 4.52
N ARG A 160 -12.10 13.74 3.29
CA ARG A 160 -12.13 12.47 2.55
C ARG A 160 -11.18 11.44 3.18
N PHE A 161 -10.02 11.90 3.63
CA PHE A 161 -9.07 11.06 4.37
C PHE A 161 -9.65 10.57 5.70
N LEU A 162 -10.34 11.42 6.45
CA LEU A 162 -11.00 11.05 7.71
C LEU A 162 -12.14 10.05 7.45
N ALA A 163 -12.96 10.27 6.43
CA ALA A 163 -14.01 9.32 6.03
C ALA A 163 -13.46 7.94 5.62
N ASN A 164 -12.26 7.90 5.03
CA ASN A 164 -11.55 6.65 4.72
C ASN A 164 -10.96 5.97 5.97
N CYS A 165 -10.66 6.73 7.02
CA CYS A 165 -10.15 6.19 8.27
C CYS A 165 -11.24 5.67 9.19
N ASP A 166 -12.41 6.32 9.16
CA ASP A 166 -13.56 5.96 9.97
C ASP A 166 -14.85 6.45 9.30
N SER A 167 -15.79 5.52 9.11
CA SER A 167 -17.07 5.76 8.47
C SER A 167 -17.92 6.85 9.14
N GLN A 168 -17.71 7.14 10.43
CA GLN A 168 -18.44 8.20 11.15
C GLN A 168 -18.18 9.60 10.57
N TRP A 169 -17.07 9.79 9.84
CA TRP A 169 -16.70 11.06 9.19
C TRP A 169 -17.14 11.14 7.72
N ARG A 170 -17.91 10.17 7.21
CA ARG A 170 -18.51 10.25 5.87
C ARG A 170 -19.41 11.49 5.78
N GLY A 171 -19.31 12.23 4.67
CA GLY A 171 -20.06 13.47 4.45
C GLY A 171 -19.53 14.69 5.21
N LEU A 172 -18.37 14.59 5.86
CA LEU A 172 -17.76 15.75 6.53
C LEU A 172 -17.44 16.87 5.52
N THR A 173 -17.92 18.07 5.81
CA THR A 173 -17.66 19.26 4.99
C THR A 173 -16.43 20.01 5.48
N PRO A 174 -15.73 20.78 4.61
CA PRO A 174 -14.62 21.62 5.04
C PRO A 174 -14.96 22.58 6.18
N ALA A 175 -16.19 23.09 6.23
CA ALA A 175 -16.65 24.01 7.28
C ALA A 175 -16.66 23.36 8.67
N ARG A 176 -17.02 22.08 8.77
CA ARG A 176 -17.09 21.33 10.04
C ARG A 176 -15.78 20.65 10.42
N LEU A 177 -14.78 20.68 9.53
CA LEU A 177 -13.51 20.00 9.75
C LEU A 177 -12.78 20.51 11.00
N VAL A 178 -12.81 21.83 11.24
CA VAL A 178 -12.18 22.42 12.43
C VAL A 178 -12.81 21.87 13.71
N ASP A 179 -14.14 21.81 13.78
CA ASP A 179 -14.85 21.39 14.99
C ASP A 179 -14.56 19.94 15.38
N VAL A 180 -14.46 19.03 14.40
CA VAL A 180 -14.16 17.62 14.69
C VAL A 180 -12.71 17.40 15.11
N LEU A 181 -11.81 18.30 14.71
CA LEU A 181 -10.38 18.26 15.05
C LEU A 181 -10.05 18.94 16.39
N ARG A 182 -10.97 19.72 16.97
CA ARG A 182 -10.75 20.40 18.25
C ARG A 182 -10.41 19.41 19.39
N PRO A 183 -9.50 19.79 20.30
CA PRO A 183 -9.23 19.00 21.49
C PRO A 183 -10.49 18.73 22.33
N LYS A 184 -10.53 17.58 23.01
CA LYS A 184 -11.61 17.17 23.90
C LYS A 184 -11.07 16.89 25.30
N LYS A 185 -11.88 17.19 26.31
CA LYS A 185 -11.65 16.73 27.69
C LYS A 185 -12.21 15.33 27.87
N ARG A 186 -11.52 14.48 28.62
CA ARG A 186 -12.03 13.16 29.01
C ARG A 186 -12.70 13.24 30.38
N PRO A 187 -13.95 12.75 30.53
CA PRO A 187 -14.55 12.58 31.84
C PRO A 187 -13.68 11.64 32.70
N GLY A 188 -13.30 12.08 33.91
CA GLY A 188 -12.57 11.24 34.89
C GLY A 188 -11.04 11.25 34.81
N ALA A 189 -10.42 11.90 33.81
CA ALA A 189 -9.00 12.28 33.86
C ALA A 189 -8.86 13.69 34.46
N ASN A 190 -7.65 14.17 34.77
CA ASN A 190 -7.30 15.45 35.44
C ASN A 190 -7.80 16.77 34.78
N ASN A 191 -8.89 16.74 34.01
CA ASN A 191 -9.47 17.84 33.24
C ASN A 191 -8.55 18.34 32.11
N ASN A 192 -7.53 17.56 31.77
CA ASN A 192 -6.54 17.84 30.72
C ASN A 192 -7.15 17.76 29.31
N TRP A 193 -6.55 18.52 28.39
CA TRP A 193 -6.93 18.52 26.98
C TRP A 193 -6.27 17.36 26.22
N HIS A 194 -7.06 16.64 25.44
CA HIS A 194 -6.58 15.52 24.63
C HIS A 194 -6.99 15.67 23.16
N SER A 195 -6.21 15.07 22.26
CA SER A 195 -6.58 14.99 20.84
C SER A 195 -7.92 14.28 20.66
N SER A 196 -8.81 14.84 19.82
CA SER A 196 -10.03 14.15 19.38
C SER A 196 -9.72 12.90 18.55
N ASP A 197 -10.71 12.05 18.32
CA ASP A 197 -10.52 10.83 17.52
C ASP A 197 -10.18 11.15 16.06
N ALA A 198 -10.85 12.14 15.45
CA ALA A 198 -10.49 12.65 14.13
C ALA A 198 -9.04 13.18 14.10
N PHE A 199 -8.62 13.93 15.12
CA PHE A 199 -7.24 14.45 15.20
C PHE A 199 -6.21 13.32 15.25
N LYS A 200 -6.48 12.24 15.98
CA LYS A 200 -5.56 11.09 16.07
C LYS A 200 -5.30 10.46 14.70
N HIS A 201 -6.28 10.45 13.79
CA HIS A 201 -6.09 9.93 12.44
C HIS A 201 -5.08 10.75 11.62
N LEU A 202 -4.95 12.06 11.86
CA LEU A 202 -3.99 12.92 11.16
C LEU A 202 -2.53 12.47 11.38
N ARG A 203 -2.24 11.76 12.48
CA ARG A 203 -0.91 11.17 12.73
C ARG A 203 -0.52 10.08 11.74
N LYS A 204 -1.46 9.54 10.96
CA LYS A 204 -1.15 8.66 9.82
C LYS A 204 -0.52 9.42 8.64
N LEU A 205 -0.60 10.74 8.62
CA LEU A 205 0.06 11.58 7.60
C LEU A 205 1.55 11.79 7.89
N ARG A 206 2.06 11.31 9.04
CA ARG A 206 3.49 11.38 9.36
C ARG A 206 4.34 10.73 8.26
N ARG A 207 5.47 11.37 7.93
CA ARG A 207 6.40 11.04 6.83
C ARG A 207 5.85 11.29 5.43
N LEU A 208 4.61 11.75 5.28
CA LEU A 208 4.11 12.21 3.99
C LEU A 208 4.88 13.47 3.59
N LYS A 209 5.35 13.51 2.34
CA LYS A 209 6.04 14.66 1.78
C LYS A 209 5.04 15.62 1.15
N PHE A 210 5.29 16.91 1.31
CA PHE A 210 4.46 17.96 0.73
C PHE A 210 5.31 19.15 0.29
N THR A 211 4.82 19.90 -0.67
CA THR A 211 5.33 21.22 -1.03
C THR A 211 4.46 22.29 -0.41
N VAL A 212 4.97 23.51 -0.28
CA VAL A 212 4.19 24.64 0.24
C VAL A 212 3.94 25.63 -0.87
N LYS A 213 2.68 25.88 -1.24
CA LYS A 213 2.29 26.77 -2.33
C LYS A 213 1.36 27.87 -1.83
N HIS A 214 1.72 29.12 -2.09
CA HIS A 214 0.92 30.33 -1.84
C HIS A 214 1.39 31.48 -2.72
N ARG A 215 0.59 32.55 -2.82
CA ARG A 215 0.96 33.75 -3.57
C ARG A 215 2.23 34.39 -2.96
N GLY A 216 3.08 34.94 -3.80
CA GLY A 216 4.30 35.63 -3.37
C GLY A 216 5.43 34.71 -2.88
N ARG A 217 5.30 33.38 -3.03
CA ARG A 217 6.40 32.45 -2.77
C ARG A 217 7.37 32.45 -3.96
N PRO A 218 8.69 32.60 -3.77
CA PRO A 218 9.66 32.55 -4.86
C PRO A 218 9.64 31.20 -5.59
N GLU A 219 9.78 31.22 -6.92
CA GLU A 219 9.71 30.03 -7.80
C GLU A 219 10.69 28.93 -7.36
N GLY A 220 11.94 29.26 -7.04
CA GLY A 220 12.94 28.29 -6.57
C GLY A 220 12.70 27.69 -5.18
N VAL A 221 11.74 28.22 -4.40
CA VAL A 221 11.39 27.76 -3.03
C VAL A 221 10.02 27.08 -3.00
N ALA A 222 9.21 27.24 -4.06
CA ALA A 222 7.90 26.61 -4.19
C ALA A 222 8.00 25.08 -4.31
N ASP A 223 9.06 24.59 -4.95
CA ASP A 223 9.32 23.16 -5.14
C ASP A 223 10.05 22.51 -3.96
N MET A 224 10.36 23.28 -2.90
CA MET A 224 10.98 22.74 -1.71
C MET A 224 10.05 21.71 -1.04
N VAL A 225 10.56 20.50 -0.87
CA VAL A 225 9.82 19.39 -0.28
C VAL A 225 10.05 19.34 1.23
N TYR A 226 8.95 19.34 1.98
CA TYR A 226 8.92 19.21 3.43
C TYR A 226 8.42 17.81 3.82
N ASN A 227 8.82 17.35 5.01
CA ASN A 227 8.27 16.14 5.61
C ASN A 227 7.22 16.52 6.66
N PHE A 228 6.06 15.87 6.61
CA PHE A 228 5.05 15.95 7.66
C PHE A 228 5.58 15.20 8.88
N ARG A 229 6.22 15.89 9.82
CA ARG A 229 6.82 15.26 11.00
C ARG A 229 5.74 14.85 12.00
N ASP A 230 4.84 15.77 12.30
CA ASP A 230 3.64 15.54 13.10
C ASP A 230 2.56 16.59 12.83
N VAL A 231 1.38 16.39 13.41
CA VAL A 231 0.37 17.44 13.55
C VAL A 231 0.56 18.11 14.92
N MET A 232 0.65 19.44 14.95
CA MET A 232 0.95 20.17 16.18
C MET A 232 -0.17 19.98 17.22
N PHE A 233 0.22 19.58 18.43
CA PHE A 233 -0.67 19.47 19.58
C PHE A 233 0.11 19.79 20.85
N GLU A 234 -0.30 20.83 21.57
CA GLU A 234 0.19 21.12 22.91
C GLU A 234 -1.00 21.50 23.79
N GLU A 235 -1.02 20.99 25.01
CA GLU A 235 -2.13 21.19 25.95
C GLU A 235 -2.37 22.67 26.29
N LYS A 236 -1.31 23.49 26.27
CA LYS A 236 -1.37 24.93 26.56
C LYS A 236 -2.33 25.71 25.64
N TYR A 237 -2.65 25.21 24.45
CA TYR A 237 -3.57 25.85 23.51
C TYR A 237 -5.05 25.51 23.77
N GLY A 238 -5.35 24.66 24.75
CA GLY A 238 -6.69 24.43 25.26
C GLY A 238 -7.70 23.95 24.21
N ALA A 239 -8.92 24.51 24.27
CA ALA A 239 -10.05 24.14 23.41
C ALA A 239 -9.82 24.44 21.92
N ASP A 240 -8.97 25.43 21.61
CA ASP A 240 -8.70 25.86 20.25
C ASP A 240 -7.61 25.01 19.57
N GLY A 241 -6.80 24.29 20.35
CA GLY A 241 -5.65 23.54 19.86
C GLY A 241 -4.58 24.42 19.20
N ALA A 242 -3.47 23.82 18.78
CA ALA A 242 -2.38 24.53 18.12
C ALA A 242 -2.75 24.89 16.67
N ASN A 243 -3.17 26.13 16.42
CA ASN A 243 -3.65 26.60 15.12
C ASN A 243 -2.95 27.90 14.68
N SER A 244 -3.31 28.42 13.51
CA SER A 244 -2.60 29.56 12.92
C SER A 244 -2.74 30.85 13.73
N ARG A 245 -3.80 30.99 14.53
CA ARG A 245 -4.08 32.21 15.31
C ARG A 245 -3.27 32.31 16.60
N ASN A 246 -2.98 31.18 17.23
CA ASN A 246 -2.40 31.14 18.58
C ASN A 246 -0.97 30.58 18.64
N VAL A 247 -0.52 29.84 17.63
CA VAL A 247 0.89 29.45 17.52
C VAL A 247 1.67 30.64 17.01
N LYS A 248 2.66 31.06 17.81
CA LYS A 248 3.50 32.21 17.52
C LYS A 248 4.98 31.84 17.52
N PHE A 249 5.77 32.64 16.85
CA PHE A 249 7.23 32.53 16.78
C PHE A 249 7.85 33.92 16.66
N ASP A 250 9.15 34.03 16.91
CA ASP A 250 9.87 35.29 16.71
C ASP A 250 10.03 35.57 15.22
N PHE A 251 9.54 36.73 14.78
CA PHE A 251 9.76 37.24 13.43
C PHE A 251 10.20 38.70 13.54
N ASN A 252 11.45 38.97 13.18
CA ASN A 252 12.09 40.28 13.30
C ASN A 252 12.05 40.85 14.73
N GLY A 253 12.31 40.01 15.75
CA GLY A 253 12.32 40.43 17.16
C GLY A 253 10.93 40.69 17.75
N LYS A 254 9.86 40.32 17.02
CA LYS A 254 8.48 40.44 17.47
C LYS A 254 7.79 39.08 17.45
N GLU A 255 7.15 38.74 18.56
CA GLU A 255 6.29 37.57 18.66
C GLU A 255 5.09 37.70 17.70
N THR A 256 5.07 36.89 16.64
CA THR A 256 4.11 36.98 15.54
C THR A 256 3.40 35.63 15.36
N SER A 257 2.07 35.65 15.22
CA SER A 257 1.32 34.41 14.96
C SER A 257 1.59 33.89 13.54
N VAL A 258 1.39 32.59 13.33
CA VAL A 258 1.51 32.02 11.98
C VAL A 258 0.55 32.69 11.00
N LEU A 259 -0.69 32.99 11.41
CA LEU A 259 -1.64 33.75 10.61
C LEU A 259 -1.10 35.13 10.23
N ASP A 260 -0.64 35.90 11.22
CA ASP A 260 -0.13 37.26 11.00
C ASP A 260 1.11 37.27 10.10
N TYR A 261 2.01 36.29 10.26
CA TYR A 261 3.17 36.14 9.40
C TYR A 261 2.78 35.94 7.93
N TYR A 262 1.82 35.05 7.64
CA TYR A 262 1.38 34.81 6.27
C TYR A 262 0.69 36.04 5.65
N VAL A 263 -0.04 36.81 6.44
CA VAL A 263 -0.64 38.08 6.00
C VAL A 263 0.44 39.14 5.76
N GLN A 264 1.33 39.37 6.72
CA GLN A 264 2.33 40.45 6.66
C GLN A 264 3.41 40.19 5.61
N LYS A 265 3.94 38.97 5.52
CA LYS A 265 5.06 38.65 4.63
C LYS A 265 4.62 38.29 3.22
N TYR A 266 3.48 37.60 3.07
CA TYR A 266 3.05 37.04 1.78
C TYR A 266 1.72 37.58 1.27
N GLN A 267 1.07 38.50 2.00
CA GLN A 267 -0.28 38.99 1.67
C GLN A 267 -1.28 37.83 1.48
N GLN A 268 -1.11 36.75 2.26
CA GLN A 268 -1.88 35.53 2.13
C GLN A 268 -2.87 35.41 3.29
N HIS A 269 -4.16 35.48 2.97
CA HIS A 269 -5.23 35.20 3.94
C HIS A 269 -5.54 33.69 3.99
N LEU A 270 -5.61 33.14 5.21
CA LEU A 270 -6.00 31.76 5.46
C LEU A 270 -7.53 31.64 5.55
N ARG A 271 -8.14 30.65 4.90
CA ARG A 271 -9.61 30.47 4.91
C ARG A 271 -10.09 29.70 6.13
N ALA A 272 -9.24 28.84 6.68
CA ALA A 272 -9.48 27.98 7.83
C ALA A 272 -8.33 28.08 8.85
N PRO A 273 -8.04 29.27 9.41
CA PRO A 273 -6.93 29.47 10.34
C PRO A 273 -7.09 28.71 11.68
N GLY A 274 -8.27 28.14 11.94
CA GLY A 274 -8.53 27.25 13.07
C GLY A 274 -8.11 25.80 12.86
N LEU A 275 -7.68 25.40 11.65
CA LEU A 275 -7.11 24.08 11.43
C LEU A 275 -5.78 23.93 12.18
N PRO A 276 -5.46 22.72 12.66
CA PRO A 276 -4.18 22.47 13.29
C PRO A 276 -3.03 22.66 12.29
N LEU A 277 -1.86 23.03 12.80
CA LEU A 277 -0.67 23.22 11.98
C LEU A 277 0.09 21.90 11.77
N ILE A 278 0.81 21.82 10.66
CA ILE A 278 1.79 20.76 10.40
C ILE A 278 3.09 21.16 11.10
N ASP A 279 3.66 20.25 11.89
CA ASP A 279 5.06 20.34 12.31
C ASP A 279 5.94 19.82 11.16
N ALA A 280 6.69 20.71 10.52
CA ALA A 280 7.63 20.38 9.45
C ALA A 280 9.09 20.26 9.95
N GLY A 281 9.31 20.12 11.26
CA GLY A 281 10.63 20.09 11.88
C GLY A 281 11.36 21.43 11.72
N THR A 282 12.51 21.41 11.06
CA THR A 282 13.28 22.63 10.75
C THR A 282 12.54 23.57 9.80
N GLY A 283 11.52 23.08 9.08
CA GLY A 283 10.64 23.91 8.26
C GLY A 283 9.60 24.73 9.06
N GLY A 284 9.51 24.52 10.38
CA GLY A 284 8.59 25.23 11.26
C GLY A 284 7.14 24.77 11.15
N ALA A 285 6.23 25.63 11.60
CA ALA A 285 4.79 25.37 11.64
C ALA A 285 4.11 25.81 10.34
N ILE A 286 3.50 24.88 9.60
CA ILE A 286 2.92 25.14 8.27
C ILE A 286 1.39 24.97 8.31
N PRO A 287 0.60 25.96 7.83
CA PRO A 287 -0.84 25.80 7.65
C PRO A 287 -1.19 24.70 6.66
N MET A 288 -2.14 23.82 7.01
CA MET A 288 -2.59 22.72 6.15
C MET A 288 -3.17 23.17 4.81
N GLU A 289 -3.66 24.42 4.72
CA GLU A 289 -4.15 25.01 3.48
C GLU A 289 -3.04 25.37 2.48
N MET A 290 -1.79 25.42 2.93
CA MET A 290 -0.64 25.76 2.10
C MET A 290 0.15 24.52 1.68
N ALA A 291 -0.13 23.36 2.29
CA ALA A 291 0.55 22.10 1.99
C ALA A 291 -0.12 21.37 0.82
N TYR A 292 0.68 21.02 -0.19
CA TYR A 292 0.28 20.23 -1.36
C TYR A 292 1.03 18.90 -1.36
N ILE A 293 0.29 17.80 -1.45
CA ILE A 293 0.88 16.46 -1.37
C ILE A 293 1.77 16.19 -2.58
N VAL A 294 3.01 15.76 -2.36
CA VAL A 294 3.90 15.37 -3.47
C VAL A 294 3.32 14.11 -4.14
N PRO A 295 3.23 14.05 -5.49
CA PRO A 295 2.74 12.87 -6.20
C PRO A 295 3.68 11.66 -6.02
N MET A 296 3.23 10.48 -6.49
CA MET A 296 4.04 9.26 -6.55
C MET A 296 4.59 8.79 -5.18
N GLN A 297 3.91 9.13 -4.09
CA GLN A 297 4.22 8.61 -2.76
C GLN A 297 3.39 7.37 -2.44
N ARG A 298 4.05 6.24 -2.17
CA ARG A 298 3.35 4.99 -1.88
C ARG A 298 2.42 5.14 -0.66
N TYR A 299 1.18 4.66 -0.81
CA TYR A 299 0.22 4.57 0.29
C TYR A 299 0.58 3.36 1.17
N PRO A 300 0.96 3.55 2.45
CA PRO A 300 1.52 2.46 3.27
C PRO A 300 0.45 1.70 4.06
N PHE A 301 -0.80 2.17 4.07
CA PHE A 301 -1.86 1.60 4.90
C PHE A 301 -2.67 0.54 4.14
N LYS A 302 -3.35 -0.31 4.90
CA LYS A 302 -4.32 -1.25 4.34
C LYS A 302 -5.44 -0.46 3.65
N LEU A 303 -5.79 -0.87 2.44
CA LEU A 303 -6.95 -0.35 1.73
C LEU A 303 -8.24 -0.79 2.43
N ASN A 304 -9.26 0.07 2.46
CA ASN A 304 -10.58 -0.33 2.94
C ASN A 304 -11.26 -1.29 1.94
N SER A 305 -12.43 -1.83 2.29
CA SER A 305 -13.16 -2.81 1.46
C SER A 305 -13.43 -2.29 0.04
N ASP A 306 -13.89 -1.04 -0.06
CA ASP A 306 -14.31 -0.43 -1.32
C ASP A 306 -13.09 -0.19 -2.23
N GLN A 307 -12.02 0.36 -1.65
CA GLN A 307 -10.73 0.53 -2.33
C GLN A 307 -10.12 -0.80 -2.76
N THR A 308 -10.24 -1.85 -1.93
CA THR A 308 -9.76 -3.21 -2.25
C THR A 308 -10.56 -3.79 -3.42
N ALA A 309 -11.89 -3.66 -3.40
CA ALA A 309 -12.74 -4.12 -4.50
C ALA A 309 -12.41 -3.39 -5.82
N ASN A 310 -12.20 -2.08 -5.77
CA ASN A 310 -11.81 -1.29 -6.93
C ASN A 310 -10.40 -1.64 -7.43
N MET A 311 -9.44 -1.87 -6.52
CA MET A 311 -8.09 -2.36 -6.86
C MET A 311 -8.17 -3.71 -7.59
N ILE A 312 -8.99 -4.65 -7.10
CA ILE A 312 -9.19 -5.96 -7.73
C ILE A 312 -9.74 -5.77 -9.15
N LYS A 313 -10.77 -4.95 -9.33
CA LYS A 313 -11.35 -4.67 -10.67
C LYS A 313 -10.30 -4.10 -11.63
N ILE A 314 -9.40 -3.25 -11.15
CA ILE A 314 -8.34 -2.64 -11.97
C ILE A 314 -7.23 -3.65 -12.32
N ALA A 315 -6.93 -4.57 -11.41
CA ALA A 315 -5.88 -5.58 -11.55
C ALA A 315 -6.31 -6.80 -12.37
N VAL A 316 -7.59 -7.18 -12.33
CA VAL A 316 -8.14 -8.30 -13.10
C VAL A 316 -8.12 -7.95 -14.58
N THR A 317 -7.34 -8.71 -15.33
CA THR A 317 -7.18 -8.58 -16.78
C THR A 317 -7.16 -9.97 -17.40
N ARG A 318 -7.67 -10.11 -18.62
CA ARG A 318 -7.66 -11.41 -19.33
C ARG A 318 -6.22 -11.76 -19.75
N PRO A 319 -5.86 -13.05 -19.91
CA PRO A 319 -4.49 -13.44 -20.24
C PRO A 319 -3.89 -12.73 -21.45
N ASN A 320 -4.65 -12.56 -22.55
CA ASN A 320 -4.16 -11.86 -23.75
C ASN A 320 -3.91 -10.37 -23.51
N GLU A 321 -4.80 -9.72 -22.76
CA GLU A 321 -4.64 -8.30 -22.38
C GLU A 321 -3.46 -8.13 -21.43
N ARG A 322 -3.29 -9.04 -20.46
CA ARG A 322 -2.16 -9.03 -19.53
C ARG A 322 -0.84 -9.23 -20.26
N ARG A 323 -0.79 -10.18 -21.21
CA ARG A 323 0.40 -10.40 -22.04
C ARG A 323 0.79 -9.13 -22.78
N LYS A 324 -0.16 -8.51 -23.50
CA LYS A 324 0.08 -7.23 -24.21
C LYS A 324 0.54 -6.14 -23.25
N ALA A 325 -0.07 -6.03 -22.07
CA ALA A 325 0.33 -5.05 -21.06
C ALA A 325 1.76 -5.29 -20.53
N ILE A 326 2.20 -6.53 -20.38
CA ILE A 326 3.59 -6.85 -20.02
C ILE A 326 4.54 -6.45 -21.15
N GLU A 327 4.23 -6.82 -22.40
CA GLU A 327 5.04 -6.46 -23.58
C GLU A 327 5.19 -4.93 -23.70
N ASP A 328 4.08 -4.19 -23.58
CA ASP A 328 4.09 -2.73 -23.68
C ASP A 328 4.81 -2.06 -22.51
N LYS A 329 4.62 -2.54 -21.28
CA LYS A 329 5.31 -1.96 -20.10
C LYS A 329 6.79 -2.31 -20.05
N THR A 330 7.22 -3.45 -20.59
CA THR A 330 8.64 -3.81 -20.61
C THR A 330 9.47 -2.80 -21.39
N LYS A 331 8.91 -2.18 -22.44
CA LYS A 331 9.55 -1.11 -23.21
C LYS A 331 9.99 0.09 -22.37
N MET A 332 9.29 0.37 -21.26
CA MET A 332 9.65 1.52 -20.40
C MET A 332 11.02 1.34 -19.71
N LEU A 333 11.48 0.10 -19.57
CA LEU A 333 12.81 -0.20 -19.05
C LEU A 333 13.92 0.26 -20.00
N ARG A 334 13.67 0.33 -21.32
CA ARG A 334 14.66 0.68 -22.38
C ARG A 334 15.98 -0.09 -22.22
N LEU A 335 15.86 -1.42 -22.12
CA LEU A 335 16.98 -2.32 -21.78
C LEU A 335 18.09 -2.30 -22.83
N ASP A 336 17.73 -2.12 -24.10
CA ASP A 336 18.60 -2.03 -25.27
C ASP A 336 19.35 -0.69 -25.35
N GLU A 337 18.86 0.34 -24.68
CA GLU A 337 19.47 1.67 -24.62
C GLU A 337 20.22 1.92 -23.30
N ASP A 338 20.12 0.99 -22.34
CA ASP A 338 20.71 1.12 -21.01
C ASP A 338 22.26 1.08 -21.09
N PRO A 339 22.95 2.18 -20.72
CA PRO A 339 24.40 2.26 -20.80
C PRO A 339 25.11 1.33 -19.81
N TYR A 340 24.46 1.01 -18.68
CA TYR A 340 25.00 0.08 -17.69
C TYR A 340 24.94 -1.35 -18.20
N LEU A 341 23.80 -1.78 -18.76
CA LEU A 341 23.69 -3.11 -19.36
C LEU A 341 24.69 -3.31 -20.50
N LYS A 342 24.85 -2.31 -21.38
CA LYS A 342 25.87 -2.32 -22.44
C LYS A 342 27.29 -2.44 -21.90
N HIS A 343 27.63 -1.66 -20.85
CA HIS A 343 28.96 -1.69 -20.25
C HIS A 343 29.33 -3.07 -19.69
N TYR A 344 28.35 -3.78 -19.12
CA TYR A 344 28.53 -5.13 -18.59
C TYR A 344 28.21 -6.24 -19.61
N GLY A 345 27.92 -5.89 -20.87
CA GLY A 345 27.68 -6.85 -21.95
C GLY A 345 26.41 -7.68 -21.80
N ILE A 346 25.39 -7.18 -21.09
CA ILE A 346 24.12 -7.89 -20.89
C ILE A 346 23.11 -7.45 -21.95
N THR A 347 22.51 -8.43 -22.63
CA THR A 347 21.40 -8.24 -23.56
C THR A 347 20.24 -9.15 -23.20
N PHE A 348 19.01 -8.74 -23.51
CA PHE A 348 17.80 -9.51 -23.25
C PHE A 348 17.08 -9.84 -24.55
N GLU A 349 16.49 -11.03 -24.61
CA GLU A 349 15.53 -11.37 -25.67
C GLU A 349 14.19 -10.67 -25.38
N GLU A 350 13.61 -10.03 -26.39
CA GLU A 350 12.35 -9.28 -26.24
C GLU A 350 11.10 -10.18 -26.24
N LYS A 351 11.22 -11.37 -26.81
CA LYS A 351 10.10 -12.29 -26.97
C LYS A 351 9.90 -13.12 -25.70
N PHE A 352 8.64 -13.42 -25.41
CA PHE A 352 8.31 -14.38 -24.36
C PHE A 352 8.93 -15.75 -24.67
N SER A 353 9.59 -16.32 -23.65
CA SER A 353 10.05 -17.70 -23.70
C SER A 353 8.90 -18.65 -24.02
N THR A 354 9.12 -19.59 -24.95
CA THR A 354 8.15 -20.63 -25.28
C THR A 354 8.57 -21.95 -24.65
N THR A 355 7.62 -22.67 -24.05
CA THR A 355 7.87 -23.99 -23.47
C THR A 355 6.75 -24.97 -23.79
N LYS A 356 7.09 -26.26 -23.84
CA LYS A 356 6.11 -27.33 -24.07
C LYS A 356 5.40 -27.64 -22.76
N ALA A 357 4.09 -27.39 -22.71
CA ALA A 357 3.25 -27.75 -21.57
C ALA A 357 2.48 -29.06 -21.83
N LYS A 358 2.11 -29.78 -20.76
CA LYS A 358 1.23 -30.95 -20.81
C LYS A 358 -0.06 -30.66 -20.03
N VAL A 359 -1.22 -30.96 -20.62
CA VAL A 359 -2.51 -30.88 -19.93
C VAL A 359 -2.80 -32.25 -19.30
N ILE A 360 -2.84 -32.29 -17.98
CA ILE A 360 -3.13 -33.53 -17.24
C ILE A 360 -4.65 -33.79 -17.28
N PRO A 361 -5.10 -35.04 -17.57
CA PRO A 361 -6.53 -35.37 -17.52
C PRO A 361 -7.14 -35.10 -16.14
N PRO A 362 -8.31 -34.44 -16.07
CA PRO A 362 -8.95 -34.13 -14.79
C PRO A 362 -9.50 -35.39 -14.11
N PRO A 363 -9.38 -35.51 -12.78
CA PRO A 363 -9.94 -36.65 -12.04
C PRO A 363 -11.46 -36.61 -11.98
N ILE A 364 -12.10 -37.77 -11.81
CA ILE A 364 -13.55 -37.87 -11.54
C ILE A 364 -13.78 -37.79 -10.03
N VAL A 365 -14.64 -36.87 -9.59
CA VAL A 365 -15.02 -36.73 -8.18
C VAL A 365 -16.17 -37.68 -7.89
N LYS A 366 -15.97 -38.61 -6.94
CA LYS A 366 -16.99 -39.57 -6.52
C LYS A 366 -17.82 -39.03 -5.34
N PHE A 367 -19.12 -39.25 -5.42
CA PHE A 367 -20.12 -38.91 -4.41
C PHE A 367 -20.85 -40.19 -3.97
N ARG A 368 -21.68 -40.07 -2.93
CA ARG A 368 -22.40 -41.21 -2.38
C ARG A 368 -23.35 -41.82 -3.41
N ALA A 369 -23.62 -43.12 -3.26
CA ALA A 369 -24.59 -43.86 -4.07
C ALA A 369 -24.35 -43.76 -5.60
N GLY A 370 -23.08 -43.80 -6.03
CA GLY A 370 -22.71 -43.77 -7.45
C GLY A 370 -22.77 -42.39 -8.11
N GLY A 371 -23.08 -41.33 -7.35
CA GLY A 371 -23.00 -39.97 -7.85
C GLY A 371 -21.57 -39.63 -8.30
N THR A 372 -21.43 -38.95 -9.44
CA THR A 372 -20.12 -38.50 -9.92
C THR A 372 -20.20 -37.08 -10.44
N ALA A 373 -19.11 -36.33 -10.27
CA ALA A 373 -18.94 -35.02 -10.87
C ALA A 373 -17.66 -35.02 -11.71
N LYS A 374 -17.73 -34.46 -12.91
CA LYS A 374 -16.61 -34.35 -13.84
C LYS A 374 -16.19 -32.88 -13.91
N PRO A 375 -15.09 -32.46 -13.26
CA PRO A 375 -14.60 -31.09 -13.30
C PRO A 375 -14.22 -30.61 -14.71
N GLN A 376 -13.99 -31.57 -15.62
CA GLN A 376 -13.43 -31.34 -16.95
C GLN A 376 -12.16 -30.47 -16.86
N PHE A 377 -11.81 -29.74 -17.92
CA PHE A 377 -10.64 -28.86 -17.91
C PHE A 377 -10.87 -27.52 -17.18
N SER A 378 -12.10 -27.25 -16.74
CA SER A 378 -12.41 -26.03 -15.96
C SER A 378 -11.99 -26.14 -14.50
N GLY A 379 -11.73 -27.36 -14.01
CA GLY A 379 -11.48 -27.62 -12.58
C GLY A 379 -12.68 -27.34 -11.68
N ARG A 380 -13.87 -27.09 -12.25
CA ARG A 380 -15.09 -26.74 -11.53
C ARG A 380 -16.15 -27.80 -11.77
N TRP A 381 -16.89 -28.14 -10.73
CA TRP A 381 -18.05 -29.00 -10.83
C TRP A 381 -19.19 -28.45 -9.98
N ARG A 382 -20.41 -28.81 -10.33
CA ARG A 382 -21.60 -28.55 -9.53
C ARG A 382 -21.99 -29.80 -8.76
N ILE A 383 -22.69 -29.60 -7.64
CA ILE A 383 -23.15 -30.69 -6.77
C ILE A 383 -24.65 -30.92 -6.84
N ASP A 384 -25.35 -30.34 -7.83
CA ASP A 384 -26.80 -30.50 -7.96
C ASP A 384 -27.17 -31.98 -8.00
N ASN A 385 -28.16 -32.36 -7.18
CA ASN A 385 -28.62 -33.75 -7.03
C ASN A 385 -27.55 -34.75 -6.54
N LEU A 386 -26.36 -34.29 -6.11
CA LEU A 386 -25.33 -35.14 -5.52
C LEU A 386 -25.40 -35.12 -4.00
N LYS A 387 -25.12 -36.25 -3.35
CA LYS A 387 -25.02 -36.38 -1.90
C LYS A 387 -23.57 -36.54 -1.49
N PHE A 388 -23.14 -35.83 -0.44
CA PHE A 388 -21.78 -35.96 0.09
C PHE A 388 -21.44 -37.44 0.37
N TRP A 389 -20.19 -37.82 0.08
CA TRP A 389 -19.71 -39.20 0.22
C TRP A 389 -20.04 -39.78 1.61
N THR A 390 -19.79 -39.00 2.64
CA THR A 390 -20.15 -39.29 4.03
C THR A 390 -21.06 -38.18 4.57
N PRO A 391 -22.21 -38.51 5.19
CA PRO A 391 -23.04 -37.52 5.88
C PRO A 391 -22.33 -36.96 7.12
N ASN A 392 -22.90 -35.94 7.76
CA ASN A 392 -22.47 -35.52 9.09
C ASN A 392 -22.57 -36.69 10.09
N LYS A 393 -21.49 -36.92 10.85
CA LYS A 393 -21.40 -38.04 11.81
C LYS A 393 -22.46 -37.95 12.91
N ILE A 394 -22.74 -36.74 13.37
CA ILE A 394 -23.73 -36.44 14.40
C ILE A 394 -24.87 -35.67 13.73
N PRO A 395 -26.12 -36.14 13.77
CA PRO A 395 -27.28 -35.41 13.28
C PRO A 395 -27.39 -34.03 13.94
N LEU A 396 -27.86 -33.02 13.19
CA LEU A 396 -28.11 -31.70 13.76
C LEU A 396 -29.35 -31.77 14.68
N GLN A 397 -29.08 -31.98 15.97
CA GLN A 397 -30.07 -32.05 17.06
C GLN A 397 -30.20 -30.73 17.82
N SER A 398 -29.12 -29.95 17.92
CA SER A 398 -29.13 -28.64 18.57
C SER A 398 -28.26 -27.69 17.75
N TRP A 399 -28.87 -26.73 17.07
CA TRP A 399 -28.19 -25.78 16.20
C TRP A 399 -28.99 -24.49 16.09
N GLY A 400 -28.35 -23.42 15.63
CA GLY A 400 -29.00 -22.11 15.53
C GLY A 400 -28.32 -21.17 14.55
N ILE A 401 -29.07 -20.17 14.11
CA ILE A 401 -28.62 -19.11 13.20
C ILE A 401 -28.79 -17.77 13.90
N VAL A 402 -27.72 -16.99 13.86
CA VAL A 402 -27.66 -15.67 14.48
C VAL A 402 -27.36 -14.63 13.40
N ALA A 403 -28.24 -13.65 13.26
CA ALA A 403 -27.98 -12.46 12.45
C ALA A 403 -27.28 -11.42 13.33
N MET A 404 -26.08 -10.99 12.93
CA MET A 404 -25.32 -9.99 13.68
C MET A 404 -25.62 -8.59 13.12
N GLY A 405 -26.15 -7.69 13.95
CA GLY A 405 -26.56 -6.35 13.54
C GLY A 405 -27.80 -6.36 12.64
N ASP A 406 -28.16 -5.19 12.09
CA ASP A 406 -29.35 -5.03 11.25
C ASP A 406 -29.09 -5.46 9.79
N CYS A 407 -28.51 -6.65 9.59
CA CYS A 407 -28.13 -7.16 8.27
C CYS A 407 -29.28 -7.77 7.47
N CYS A 408 -30.35 -8.21 8.13
CA CYS A 408 -31.57 -8.72 7.51
C CYS A 408 -32.72 -8.71 8.52
N ASP A 409 -33.96 -8.66 8.03
CA ASP A 409 -35.15 -8.85 8.86
C ASP A 409 -35.35 -10.32 9.28
N LYS A 410 -36.28 -10.54 10.20
CA LYS A 410 -36.57 -11.86 10.76
C LYS A 410 -37.15 -12.80 9.71
N GLU A 411 -38.01 -12.28 8.83
CA GLU A 411 -38.67 -13.04 7.75
C GLU A 411 -37.65 -13.62 6.77
N THR A 412 -36.67 -12.80 6.37
CA THR A 412 -35.54 -13.20 5.52
C THR A 412 -34.71 -14.27 6.21
N LEU A 413 -34.43 -14.11 7.51
CA LEU A 413 -33.66 -15.07 8.28
C LEU A 413 -34.36 -16.43 8.39
N VAL A 414 -35.68 -16.44 8.59
CA VAL A 414 -36.51 -17.65 8.59
C VAL A 414 -36.50 -18.33 7.21
N SER A 415 -36.68 -17.57 6.13
CA SER A 415 -36.66 -18.08 4.76
C SER A 415 -35.30 -18.70 4.39
N PHE A 416 -34.21 -18.01 4.74
CA PHE A 416 -32.85 -18.53 4.58
C PHE A 416 -32.67 -19.85 5.34
N THR A 417 -33.13 -19.90 6.59
CA THR A 417 -33.01 -21.07 7.46
C THR A 417 -33.71 -22.29 6.89
N GLN A 418 -34.93 -22.12 6.38
CA GLN A 418 -35.68 -23.18 5.71
C GLN A 418 -34.96 -23.67 4.46
N THR A 419 -34.47 -22.74 3.63
CA THR A 419 -33.73 -23.04 2.40
C THR A 419 -32.43 -23.80 2.70
N PHE A 420 -31.69 -23.38 3.74
CA PHE A 420 -30.48 -24.03 4.20
C PHE A 420 -30.77 -25.47 4.66
N LYS A 421 -31.76 -25.67 5.55
CA LYS A 421 -32.15 -26.99 6.06
C LYS A 421 -32.52 -27.93 4.91
N MET A 422 -33.35 -27.46 3.97
CA MET A 422 -33.77 -28.25 2.81
C MET A 422 -32.59 -28.63 1.92
N THR A 423 -31.72 -27.67 1.61
CA THR A 423 -30.54 -27.87 0.77
C THR A 423 -29.55 -28.83 1.43
N PHE A 424 -29.29 -28.67 2.72
CA PHE A 424 -28.40 -29.54 3.49
C PHE A 424 -28.91 -30.99 3.51
N LYS A 425 -30.21 -31.20 3.77
CA LYS A 425 -30.85 -32.53 3.69
C LYS A 425 -30.74 -33.13 2.28
N ARG A 426 -30.96 -32.33 1.23
CA ARG A 426 -30.86 -32.78 -0.18
C ARG A 426 -29.48 -33.33 -0.51
N HIS A 427 -28.42 -32.72 0.04
CA HIS A 427 -27.03 -33.19 -0.12
C HIS A 427 -26.63 -34.30 0.87
N GLY A 428 -27.59 -34.89 1.59
CA GLY A 428 -27.37 -36.05 2.46
C GLY A 428 -27.10 -35.71 3.93
N GLY A 429 -27.28 -34.46 4.33
CA GLY A 429 -27.19 -34.04 5.73
C GLY A 429 -28.33 -34.60 6.58
N LEU A 430 -27.99 -35.03 7.80
CA LEU A 430 -28.91 -35.52 8.82
C LEU A 430 -29.28 -34.36 9.76
N VAL A 431 -30.57 -34.01 9.82
CA VAL A 431 -31.10 -32.94 10.67
C VAL A 431 -32.36 -33.45 11.35
N GLU A 432 -32.33 -33.48 12.68
CA GLU A 432 -33.38 -34.04 13.53
C GLU A 432 -34.25 -32.96 14.16
N SER A 433 -33.73 -31.75 14.35
CA SER A 433 -34.46 -30.65 15.00
C SER A 433 -34.41 -29.35 14.21
N ASP A 434 -35.39 -28.49 14.44
CA ASP A 434 -35.38 -27.11 13.91
C ASP A 434 -34.38 -26.23 14.66
N PRO A 435 -33.75 -25.28 13.95
CA PRO A 435 -32.76 -24.41 14.56
C PRO A 435 -33.40 -23.31 15.41
N VAL A 436 -32.63 -22.81 16.38
CA VAL A 436 -32.94 -21.57 17.09
C VAL A 436 -32.55 -20.38 16.20
N ILE A 437 -33.47 -19.44 16.00
CA ILE A 437 -33.25 -18.23 15.20
C ILE A 437 -33.19 -17.02 16.12
N VAL A 438 -32.05 -16.32 16.13
CA VAL A 438 -31.83 -15.13 16.97
C VAL A 438 -31.50 -13.92 16.11
N PRO A 439 -32.43 -12.97 15.94
CA PRO A 439 -32.11 -11.66 15.39
C PRO A 439 -31.45 -10.81 16.48
N LEU A 440 -30.12 -10.66 16.46
CA LEU A 440 -29.44 -9.75 17.40
C LEU A 440 -29.56 -8.31 16.88
N GLY A 441 -30.67 -7.66 17.20
CA GLY A 441 -30.74 -6.20 17.19
C GLY A 441 -29.82 -5.65 18.29
N LEU A 442 -28.69 -5.06 17.91
CA LEU A 442 -27.83 -4.23 18.77
C LEU A 442 -27.45 -4.81 20.16
N CYS A 443 -26.71 -5.92 20.23
CA CYS A 443 -25.85 -6.15 21.40
C CYS A 443 -24.58 -5.29 21.28
N ARG A 444 -24.60 -4.08 21.86
CA ARG A 444 -23.41 -3.24 22.11
C ARG A 444 -22.75 -3.53 23.48
N THR A 445 -23.20 -4.54 24.20
CA THR A 445 -22.62 -4.95 25.49
C THR A 445 -21.57 -6.03 25.28
N LYS A 446 -20.45 -5.95 26.02
CA LYS A 446 -19.39 -6.97 26.04
C LYS A 446 -19.87 -8.34 26.56
N GLU A 447 -21.05 -8.38 27.15
CA GLU A 447 -21.76 -9.59 27.55
C GLU A 447 -22.93 -9.77 26.58
N GLY A 448 -22.76 -10.69 25.63
CA GLY A 448 -23.87 -11.22 24.84
C GLY A 448 -24.74 -12.15 25.71
N PRO A 449 -25.92 -12.55 25.23
CA PRO A 449 -26.73 -13.54 25.94
C PRO A 449 -25.93 -14.84 26.14
N GLU A 450 -25.89 -15.37 27.35
CA GLU A 450 -25.35 -16.70 27.64
C GLU A 450 -26.20 -17.76 26.91
N MET A 451 -25.78 -18.15 25.71
CA MET A 451 -26.29 -19.34 25.05
C MET A 451 -25.51 -20.56 25.55
N ARG A 452 -26.09 -21.32 26.49
CA ARG A 452 -25.61 -22.66 26.81
C ARG A 452 -26.00 -23.60 25.67
N ILE A 453 -25.10 -23.78 24.71
CA ILE A 453 -25.29 -24.74 23.63
C ILE A 453 -24.32 -25.91 23.82
N SER A 454 -24.87 -27.12 23.85
CA SER A 454 -24.17 -28.40 24.04
C SER A 454 -23.01 -28.58 23.03
N PRO A 455 -21.93 -29.32 23.33
CA PRO A 455 -20.73 -29.47 22.48
C PRO A 455 -20.95 -30.05 21.05
N SER A 456 -22.18 -30.31 20.62
CA SER A 456 -22.56 -30.82 19.29
C SER A 456 -23.06 -29.74 18.30
N VAL A 457 -22.79 -28.45 18.54
CA VAL A 457 -23.46 -27.33 17.85
C VAL A 457 -22.63 -26.71 16.74
N GLY A 458 -23.25 -26.54 15.56
CA GLY A 458 -22.82 -25.58 14.54
C GLY A 458 -23.55 -24.25 14.72
N LEU A 459 -22.81 -23.18 15.02
CA LEU A 459 -23.32 -21.81 15.03
C LEU A 459 -23.00 -21.18 13.66
N MET A 460 -24.04 -20.77 12.92
CA MET A 460 -23.85 -19.98 11.71
C MET A 460 -24.14 -18.52 12.02
N ALA A 461 -23.06 -17.74 12.16
CA ALA A 461 -23.14 -16.28 12.27
C ALA A 461 -23.14 -15.68 10.86
N LEU A 462 -24.20 -14.95 10.52
CA LEU A 462 -24.25 -14.16 9.28
C LEU A 462 -23.60 -12.80 9.58
N PRO A 463 -22.43 -12.49 8.99
CA PRO A 463 -21.72 -11.26 9.34
C PRO A 463 -22.40 -10.03 8.74
N TRP A 464 -22.49 -8.98 9.55
CA TRP A 464 -22.44 -7.60 9.06
C TRP A 464 -20.97 -7.22 8.89
N SER A 465 -20.54 -6.83 7.69
CA SER A 465 -19.20 -6.30 7.49
C SER A 465 -19.11 -4.87 8.03
N SER A 466 -18.89 -4.72 9.33
CA SER A 466 -17.98 -3.67 9.79
C SER A 466 -16.65 -4.33 10.13
N GLU A 467 -15.57 -3.60 9.87
CA GLU A 467 -14.19 -4.04 9.96
C GLU A 467 -13.87 -4.91 11.19
N PRO A 468 -12.89 -5.84 11.10
CA PRO A 468 -12.48 -6.60 12.26
C PRO A 468 -11.97 -5.67 13.36
N MET A 469 -12.68 -5.62 14.49
CA MET A 469 -12.10 -5.13 15.74
C MET A 469 -10.89 -6.01 16.09
N ARG A 470 -9.80 -5.34 16.46
CA ARG A 470 -8.53 -5.94 16.89
C ARG A 470 -8.66 -6.78 18.14
#